data_AF-A0A932B7E3-F1
#
_entry.id   AF-A0A932B7E3-F1
#
_cell.length_a   1.000
_cell.length_b   1.000
_cell.length_c   1.000
_cell.angle_alpha   90.00
_cell.angle_beta   90.00
_cell.angle_gamma   90.00
#
_symmetry.space_group_name_H-M   'P 1'
#
loop_
_entity.id
_entity.type
_entity.pdbx_description
1 polymer ?
#
loop_
_entity_poly.entity_id
_entity_poly.type
_entity_poly.pdbx_seq_one_letter_code
_entity_poly.pdbx_strand_id
1 'polypeptide(L)'
;VDPTRVTTAQVFSAASLPVVRDAGELAAAWQAGLPAFMDIADLCPAMDKLLAVRWTIGLRNPGHAVAKLLDPFADLASQVASVRVVNHTHPEYAHSLRAFLQHTHANAMLMRGTEGEPVADARRQPKCDMFIQGQHDAALSLAPEEGVLTTLPDLPASHTAVDTARYIAQVQAGAQPLPPAIAAQVQALVQALARVRACA
;
A
#
# COMPACT_ATOMS: atom_id res chain seq x y z
N VAL A 1 10.34 -8.96 13.71
CA VAL A 1 10.59 -7.60 13.20
C VAL A 1 11.85 -7.63 12.36
N ASP A 2 11.82 -7.11 11.11
CA ASP A 2 13.02 -7.00 10.27
C ASP A 2 13.92 -5.88 10.84
N PRO A 3 15.10 -6.19 11.41
CA PRO A 3 15.94 -5.17 12.04
C PRO A 3 16.57 -4.20 11.03
N THR A 4 16.43 -4.46 9.72
CA THR A 4 16.99 -3.63 8.65
C THR A 4 16.03 -2.55 8.16
N ARG A 5 14.81 -2.47 8.72
CA ARG A 5 13.74 -1.57 8.29
C ARG A 5 13.07 -0.89 9.47
N VAL A 6 12.64 0.36 9.25
CA VAL A 6 11.58 0.97 10.06
C VAL A 6 10.25 0.49 9.49
N THR A 7 9.39 -0.10 10.33
CA THR A 7 8.15 -0.74 9.88
C THR A 7 6.95 0.20 9.98
N THR A 8 5.93 -0.05 9.16
CA THR A 8 4.63 0.62 9.27
C THR A 8 4.03 0.47 10.67
N ALA A 9 4.17 -0.70 11.31
CA ALA A 9 3.71 -0.94 12.67
C ALA A 9 4.37 0.00 13.70
N GLN A 10 5.69 0.24 13.55
CA GLN A 10 6.42 1.16 14.42
C GLN A 10 5.96 2.61 14.21
N VAL A 11 5.73 3.02 12.95
CA VAL A 11 5.21 4.37 12.63
C VAL A 11 3.79 4.55 13.18
N PHE A 12 2.90 3.56 13.02
CA PHE A 12 1.56 3.57 13.60
C PHE A 12 1.61 3.71 15.13
N SER A 13 2.47 2.93 15.79
CA SER A 13 2.66 3.01 17.24
C SER A 13 3.17 4.39 17.67
N ALA A 14 4.14 4.95 16.95
CA ALA A 14 4.70 6.28 17.23
C ALA A 14 3.69 7.42 16.98
N ALA A 15 2.74 7.23 16.06
CA ALA A 15 1.65 8.15 15.76
C ALA A 15 0.41 7.95 16.65
N SER A 16 0.44 7.00 17.60
CA SER A 16 -0.71 6.60 18.40
C SER A 16 -1.92 6.18 17.55
N LEU A 17 -1.66 5.55 16.39
CA LEU A 17 -2.69 5.01 15.50
C LEU A 17 -3.01 3.54 15.82
N PRO A 18 -4.23 3.06 15.50
CA PRO A 18 -4.65 1.68 15.77
C PRO A 18 -3.74 0.60 15.16
N VAL A 19 -3.18 -0.25 16.03
CA VAL A 19 -2.60 -1.55 15.68
C VAL A 19 -3.58 -2.62 16.17
N VAL A 20 -4.23 -3.31 15.24
CA VAL A 20 -5.37 -4.21 15.50
C VAL A 20 -4.98 -5.67 15.27
N ARG A 21 -5.66 -6.59 15.96
CA ARG A 21 -5.38 -8.02 15.93
C ARG A 21 -6.50 -8.87 15.36
N ASP A 22 -7.70 -8.32 15.26
CA ASP A 22 -8.85 -9.06 14.74
C ASP A 22 -9.83 -8.16 13.96
N ALA A 23 -10.83 -8.80 13.36
CA ALA A 23 -11.85 -8.13 12.56
C ALA A 23 -12.74 -7.17 13.38
N GLY A 24 -12.94 -7.45 14.67
CA GLY A 24 -13.73 -6.60 15.56
C GLY A 24 -13.03 -5.28 15.87
N GLU A 25 -11.74 -5.35 16.21
CA GLU A 25 -10.89 -4.18 16.41
C GLU A 25 -10.75 -3.37 15.11
N LEU A 26 -10.57 -4.04 13.96
CA LEU A 26 -10.54 -3.40 12.65
C LEU A 26 -11.85 -2.65 12.36
N ALA A 27 -13.00 -3.27 12.62
CA ALA A 27 -14.30 -2.64 12.45
C ALA A 27 -14.49 -1.43 13.38
N ALA A 28 -14.03 -1.52 14.64
CA ALA A 28 -14.09 -0.40 15.58
C ALA A 28 -13.23 0.80 15.12
N ALA A 29 -11.99 0.56 14.66
CA ALA A 29 -11.13 1.60 14.11
C ALA A 29 -11.76 2.26 12.87
N TRP A 30 -12.35 1.45 11.98
CA TRP A 30 -13.05 1.94 10.79
C TRP A 30 -14.26 2.83 11.14
N GLN A 31 -15.08 2.41 12.10
CA GLN A 31 -16.22 3.21 12.58
C GLN A 31 -15.79 4.53 13.23
N ALA A 32 -14.61 4.56 13.84
CA ALA A 32 -14.01 5.78 14.37
C ALA A 32 -13.39 6.68 13.27
N GLY A 33 -13.42 6.27 12.00
CA GLY A 33 -12.81 7.00 10.88
C GLY A 33 -11.28 6.99 10.90
N LEU A 34 -10.68 5.98 11.54
CA LEU A 34 -9.24 5.87 11.70
C LEU A 34 -8.65 4.81 10.77
N PRO A 35 -7.41 5.01 10.25
CA PRO A 35 -6.67 3.93 9.62
C PRO A 35 -6.27 2.88 10.67
N ALA A 36 -6.08 1.64 10.23
CA ALA A 36 -5.63 0.55 11.09
C ALA A 36 -4.51 -0.25 10.42
N PHE A 37 -3.57 -0.74 11.23
CA PHE A 37 -2.56 -1.70 10.82
C PHE A 37 -2.84 -3.04 11.48
N MET A 38 -2.82 -4.13 10.70
CA MET A 38 -2.90 -5.51 11.20
C MET A 38 -1.63 -6.25 10.79
N ASP A 39 -0.99 -6.93 11.74
CA ASP A 39 0.21 -7.71 11.43
C ASP A 39 -0.15 -8.95 10.59
N ILE A 40 0.79 -9.43 9.78
CA ILE A 40 0.59 -10.63 8.98
C ILE A 40 0.42 -11.88 9.87
N ALA A 41 1.01 -11.89 11.07
CA ALA A 41 0.83 -12.95 12.05
C ALA A 41 -0.63 -13.07 12.54
N ASP A 42 -1.35 -11.95 12.58
CA ASP A 42 -2.76 -11.91 12.96
C ASP A 42 -3.67 -12.15 11.73
N LEU A 43 -3.35 -11.50 10.60
CA LEU A 43 -4.12 -11.58 9.36
C LEU A 43 -4.07 -12.96 8.70
N CYS A 44 -2.88 -13.56 8.61
CA CYS A 44 -2.65 -14.85 7.95
C CYS A 44 -1.47 -15.59 8.60
N PRO A 45 -1.69 -16.29 9.72
CA PRO A 45 -0.62 -16.95 10.49
C PRO A 45 0.23 -17.93 9.67
N ALA A 46 -0.34 -18.57 8.65
CA ALA A 46 0.38 -19.46 7.75
C ALA A 46 1.36 -18.69 6.84
N MET A 47 0.96 -17.51 6.36
CA MET A 47 1.83 -16.64 5.57
C MET A 47 2.97 -16.08 6.42
N ASP A 48 2.72 -15.68 7.67
CA ASP A 48 3.77 -15.23 8.59
C ASP A 48 4.88 -16.28 8.74
N LYS A 49 4.49 -17.54 9.03
CA LYS A 49 5.44 -18.67 9.10
C LYS A 49 6.25 -18.84 7.82
N LEU A 50 5.61 -18.71 6.65
CA LEU A 50 6.30 -18.80 5.37
C LEU A 50 7.29 -17.65 5.16
N LEU A 51 6.92 -16.42 5.54
CA LEU A 51 7.81 -15.26 5.45
C LEU A 51 9.00 -15.38 6.40
N ALA A 52 8.78 -15.90 7.61
CA ALA A 52 9.79 -16.08 8.64
C ALA A 52 10.94 -17.01 8.20
N VAL A 53 10.71 -17.91 7.24
CA VAL A 53 11.75 -18.78 6.64
C VAL A 53 12.96 -17.98 6.17
N ARG A 54 12.77 -16.72 5.74
CA ARG A 54 13.86 -15.81 5.35
C ARG A 54 14.96 -15.71 6.40
N TRP A 55 14.63 -15.76 7.69
CA TRP A 55 15.62 -15.66 8.76
C TRP A 55 16.49 -16.90 8.91
N THR A 56 15.99 -18.05 8.45
CA THR A 56 16.75 -19.30 8.38
C THR A 56 17.59 -19.38 7.11
N ILE A 57 17.02 -19.01 5.96
CA ILE A 57 17.66 -19.20 4.65
C ILE A 57 18.47 -17.98 4.15
N GLY A 58 18.30 -16.81 4.77
CA GLY A 58 18.93 -15.54 4.37
C GLY A 58 18.35 -14.87 3.12
N LEU A 59 17.35 -15.48 2.47
CA LEU A 59 16.75 -15.04 1.20
C LEU A 59 15.24 -14.87 1.30
N ARG A 60 14.68 -14.05 0.39
CA ARG A 60 13.23 -13.98 0.19
C ARG A 60 12.75 -15.22 -0.55
N ASN A 61 11.50 -15.61 -0.28
CA ASN A 61 10.79 -16.69 -0.98
C ASN A 61 9.53 -16.12 -1.68
N PRO A 62 8.83 -16.91 -2.52
CA PRO A 62 7.64 -16.46 -3.23
C PRO A 62 6.52 -15.90 -2.34
N GLY A 63 6.46 -16.29 -1.06
CA GLY A 63 5.51 -15.73 -0.08
C GLY A 63 5.64 -14.21 0.05
N HIS A 64 6.83 -13.64 -0.16
CA HIS A 64 7.03 -12.18 -0.11
C HIS A 64 6.34 -11.43 -1.26
N ALA A 65 6.08 -12.11 -2.39
CA ALA A 65 5.27 -11.56 -3.48
C ALA A 65 3.78 -11.80 -3.21
N VAL A 66 3.41 -13.03 -2.80
CA VAL A 66 2.01 -13.42 -2.55
C VAL A 66 1.37 -12.65 -1.40
N ALA A 67 2.13 -12.33 -0.33
CA ALA A 67 1.61 -11.54 0.80
C ALA A 67 1.05 -10.18 0.36
N LYS A 68 1.58 -9.60 -0.73
CA LYS A 68 1.15 -8.31 -1.29
C LYS A 68 -0.16 -8.43 -2.10
N LEU A 69 -0.64 -9.64 -2.31
CA LEU A 69 -1.86 -9.96 -3.08
C LEU A 69 -3.04 -10.32 -2.19
N LEU A 70 -2.83 -10.50 -0.87
CA LEU A 70 -3.89 -10.88 0.06
C LEU A 70 -5.05 -9.88 0.02
N ASP A 71 -6.27 -10.41 0.05
CA ASP A 71 -7.50 -9.65 0.09
C ASP A 71 -8.39 -10.17 1.22
N PRO A 72 -8.35 -9.55 2.42
CA PRO A 72 -9.17 -10.00 3.55
C PRO A 72 -10.67 -9.81 3.34
N PHE A 73 -11.07 -9.09 2.29
CA PHE A 73 -12.46 -8.75 2.01
C PHE A 73 -13.02 -9.51 0.80
N ALA A 74 -12.28 -10.46 0.23
CA ALA A 74 -12.71 -11.19 -0.97
C ALA A 74 -14.10 -11.84 -0.80
N ASP A 75 -14.34 -12.53 0.33
CA ASP A 75 -15.63 -13.17 0.63
C ASP A 75 -16.71 -12.17 1.10
N LEU A 76 -16.32 -10.92 1.34
CA LEU A 76 -17.18 -9.81 1.77
C LEU A 76 -17.30 -8.73 0.69
N ALA A 77 -16.94 -9.03 -0.57
CA ALA A 77 -16.88 -8.03 -1.64
C ALA A 77 -18.23 -7.35 -1.92
N SER A 78 -19.35 -8.01 -1.62
CA SER A 78 -20.70 -7.42 -1.71
C SER A 78 -21.05 -6.47 -0.55
N GLN A 79 -20.27 -6.48 0.53
CA GLN A 79 -20.49 -5.67 1.73
C GLN A 79 -19.41 -4.58 1.89
N VAL A 80 -18.19 -4.88 1.46
CA VAL A 80 -17.02 -4.01 1.63
C VAL A 80 -16.41 -3.71 0.27
N ALA A 81 -16.64 -2.49 -0.22
CA ALA A 81 -15.90 -1.98 -1.35
C ALA A 81 -14.45 -1.72 -0.94
N SER A 82 -13.50 -2.37 -1.62
CA SER A 82 -12.07 -2.25 -1.37
C SER A 82 -11.29 -2.05 -2.67
N VAL A 83 -10.13 -1.40 -2.56
CA VAL A 83 -9.14 -1.29 -3.64
C VAL A 83 -7.78 -1.63 -3.03
N ARG A 84 -7.10 -2.62 -3.60
CA ARG A 84 -5.74 -3.02 -3.16
C ARG A 84 -4.67 -2.20 -3.87
N VAL A 85 -3.54 -1.96 -3.21
CA VAL A 85 -2.34 -1.43 -3.88
C VAL A 85 -1.29 -2.53 -3.92
N VAL A 86 -1.06 -3.06 -5.13
CA VAL A 86 -0.12 -4.15 -5.38
C VAL A 86 1.14 -3.56 -5.99
N ASN A 87 2.27 -3.75 -5.33
CA ASN A 87 3.54 -3.25 -5.82
C ASN A 87 4.57 -4.35 -6.12
N HIS A 88 5.39 -4.09 -7.14
CA HIS A 88 6.56 -4.89 -7.47
C HIS A 88 7.83 -4.04 -7.38
N THR A 89 8.98 -4.69 -7.21
CA THR A 89 10.29 -4.02 -7.20
C THR A 89 10.97 -4.07 -8.57
N HIS A 90 10.81 -5.20 -9.27
CA HIS A 90 11.40 -5.43 -10.57
C HIS A 90 10.34 -5.46 -11.69
N PRO A 91 10.60 -4.83 -12.86
CA PRO A 91 9.60 -4.69 -13.92
C PRO A 91 9.05 -6.01 -14.47
N GLU A 92 9.82 -7.10 -14.46
CA GLU A 92 9.42 -8.40 -14.99
C GLU A 92 8.19 -8.99 -14.28
N TYR A 93 8.00 -8.68 -12.99
CA TYR A 93 6.82 -9.12 -12.25
C TYR A 93 5.55 -8.37 -12.64
N ALA A 94 5.65 -7.20 -13.29
CA ALA A 94 4.48 -6.41 -13.65
C ALA A 94 3.54 -7.16 -14.60
N HIS A 95 4.09 -7.95 -15.51
CA HIS A 95 3.28 -8.72 -16.47
C HIS A 95 2.46 -9.81 -15.77
N SER A 96 3.11 -10.64 -14.94
CA SER A 96 2.44 -11.71 -14.20
C SER A 96 1.43 -11.18 -13.20
N LEU A 97 1.75 -10.07 -12.52
CA LEU A 97 0.83 -9.41 -11.59
C LEU A 97 -0.38 -8.82 -12.32
N ARG A 98 -0.18 -8.17 -13.47
CA ARG A 98 -1.29 -7.71 -14.32
C ARG A 98 -2.20 -8.86 -14.71
N ALA A 99 -1.64 -9.95 -15.23
CA ALA A 99 -2.42 -11.12 -15.62
C ALA A 99 -3.21 -11.70 -14.42
N PHE A 100 -2.59 -11.76 -13.25
CA PHE A 100 -3.25 -12.20 -12.01
C PHE A 100 -4.43 -11.28 -11.63
N LEU A 101 -4.23 -9.96 -11.63
CA LEU A 101 -5.30 -9.01 -11.29
C LEU A 101 -6.48 -9.07 -12.28
N GLN A 102 -6.19 -9.26 -13.57
CA GLN A 102 -7.22 -9.48 -14.59
C GLN A 102 -7.98 -10.79 -14.37
N HIS A 103 -7.25 -11.88 -14.12
CA HIS A 103 -7.84 -13.21 -13.91
C HIS A 103 -8.69 -13.30 -12.64
N THR A 104 -8.28 -12.61 -11.59
CA THR A 104 -8.97 -12.61 -10.29
C THR A 104 -10.05 -11.54 -10.18
N HIS A 105 -10.35 -10.81 -11.26
CA HIS A 105 -11.29 -9.70 -11.26
C HIS A 105 -11.03 -8.68 -10.14
N ALA A 106 -9.75 -8.40 -9.88
CA ALA A 106 -9.36 -7.55 -8.76
C ALA A 106 -9.71 -6.07 -8.96
N ASN A 107 -10.09 -5.41 -7.87
CA ASN A 107 -10.05 -3.95 -7.75
C ASN A 107 -8.69 -3.56 -7.17
N ALA A 108 -7.76 -3.10 -8.01
CA ALA A 108 -6.40 -2.86 -7.55
C ALA A 108 -5.64 -1.84 -8.41
N MET A 109 -4.73 -1.11 -7.76
CA MET A 109 -3.67 -0.37 -8.42
C MET A 109 -2.40 -1.24 -8.47
N LEU A 110 -1.79 -1.36 -9.64
CA LEU A 110 -0.49 -2.00 -9.86
C LEU A 110 0.58 -0.95 -10.11
N MET A 111 1.69 -1.00 -9.38
CA MET A 111 2.79 -0.03 -9.53
C MET A 111 4.15 -0.60 -9.17
N ARG A 112 5.22 0.07 -9.62
CA ARG A 112 6.55 -0.14 -9.02
C ARG A 112 6.61 0.62 -7.71
N GLY A 113 6.84 -0.11 -6.61
CA GLY A 113 6.87 0.49 -5.28
C GLY A 113 8.22 1.13 -4.94
N THR A 114 8.20 2.01 -3.95
CA THR A 114 9.39 2.68 -3.41
C THR A 114 9.97 1.86 -2.27
N GLU A 115 11.23 1.42 -2.40
CA GLU A 115 11.92 0.55 -1.42
C GLU A 115 11.23 -0.78 -1.06
N GLY A 116 10.23 -1.19 -1.85
CA GLY A 116 9.41 -2.38 -1.58
C GLY A 116 8.04 -2.08 -0.98
N GLU A 117 7.73 -0.81 -0.69
CA GLU A 117 6.45 -0.34 -0.15
C GLU A 117 5.48 0.10 -1.26
N PRO A 118 4.15 -0.05 -1.06
CA PRO A 118 3.12 0.29 -2.04
C PRO A 118 2.80 1.80 -2.11
N VAL A 119 3.85 2.62 -2.16
CA VAL A 119 3.74 4.08 -2.20
C VAL A 119 4.50 4.65 -3.38
N ALA A 120 3.92 5.69 -4.01
CA ALA A 120 4.57 6.44 -5.06
C ALA A 120 5.86 7.10 -4.54
N ASP A 121 6.89 7.13 -5.37
CA ASP A 121 8.14 7.80 -5.01
C ASP A 121 7.86 9.29 -4.87
N ALA A 122 8.08 9.85 -3.67
CA ALA A 122 7.79 11.25 -3.38
C ALA A 122 8.48 12.22 -4.34
N ARG A 123 9.61 11.80 -4.94
CA ARG A 123 10.41 12.61 -5.85
C ARG A 123 9.86 12.64 -7.27
N ARG A 124 9.13 11.60 -7.70
CA ARG A 124 8.69 11.43 -9.10
C ARG A 124 7.52 10.48 -9.21
N GLN A 125 6.48 10.88 -9.93
CA GLN A 125 5.33 10.01 -10.20
C GLN A 125 5.75 8.74 -10.95
N PRO A 126 5.59 7.54 -10.37
CA PRO A 126 5.75 6.30 -11.12
C PRO A 126 4.51 6.03 -11.98
N LYS A 127 4.66 5.10 -12.92
CA LYS A 127 3.49 4.53 -13.59
C LYS A 127 2.62 3.78 -12.57
N CYS A 128 1.32 4.03 -12.57
CA CYS A 128 0.32 3.27 -11.83
C CYS A 128 -0.78 2.80 -12.78
N ASP A 129 -0.97 1.50 -12.93
CA ASP A 129 -2.06 0.92 -13.72
C ASP A 129 -3.23 0.58 -12.79
N MET A 130 -4.40 1.17 -13.01
CA MET A 130 -5.62 0.89 -12.23
C MET A 130 -6.43 -0.24 -12.87
N PHE A 131 -6.99 -1.13 -12.04
CA PHE A 131 -7.88 -2.20 -12.44
C PHE A 131 -9.17 -2.17 -11.60
N ILE A 132 -10.33 -2.26 -12.25
CA ILE A 132 -11.65 -2.39 -11.63
C ILE A 132 -12.28 -3.68 -12.16
N GLN A 133 -12.64 -4.61 -11.28
CA GLN A 133 -13.10 -5.96 -11.64
C GLN A 133 -12.16 -6.67 -12.66
N GLY A 134 -10.86 -6.44 -12.51
CA GLY A 134 -9.82 -6.96 -13.40
C GLY A 134 -9.72 -6.24 -14.75
N GLN A 135 -10.55 -5.23 -15.05
CA GLN A 135 -10.45 -4.44 -16.28
C GLN A 135 -9.53 -3.23 -16.06
N HIS A 136 -8.58 -3.02 -16.98
CA HIS A 136 -7.68 -1.87 -16.93
C HIS A 136 -8.47 -0.58 -17.16
N ASP A 137 -8.41 0.34 -16.19
CA ASP A 137 -9.03 1.65 -16.28
C ASP A 137 -7.96 2.71 -16.61
N ALA A 138 -7.88 3.07 -17.89
CA ALA A 138 -6.90 4.06 -18.37
C ALA A 138 -7.15 5.47 -17.81
N ALA A 139 -8.41 5.82 -17.47
CA ALA A 139 -8.75 7.15 -16.96
C ALA A 139 -8.30 7.35 -15.51
N LEU A 140 -8.26 6.27 -14.73
CA LEU A 140 -7.76 6.27 -13.34
C LEU A 140 -6.30 5.87 -13.21
N SER A 141 -5.66 5.45 -14.32
CA SER A 141 -4.23 5.12 -14.35
C SER A 141 -3.38 6.38 -14.41
N LEU A 142 -2.18 6.33 -13.80
CA LEU A 142 -1.23 7.44 -13.78
C LEU A 142 -0.05 7.14 -14.69
N ALA A 143 0.23 8.06 -15.61
CA ALA A 143 1.44 8.01 -16.43
C ALA A 143 2.68 8.30 -15.57
N PRO A 144 3.84 7.69 -15.90
CA PRO A 144 5.09 8.04 -15.24
C PRO A 144 5.50 9.46 -15.65
N GLU A 145 6.11 10.19 -14.72
CA GLU A 145 6.83 11.40 -15.06
C GLU A 145 8.22 11.02 -15.61
N GLU A 146 8.52 11.48 -16.83
CA GLU A 146 9.78 11.20 -17.52
C GLU A 146 10.79 12.34 -17.36
N GLY A 147 12.07 12.03 -17.57
CA GLY A 147 13.15 13.01 -17.51
C GLY A 147 13.95 13.02 -16.20
N VAL A 148 14.84 14.01 -16.10
CA VAL A 148 15.76 14.17 -14.97
C VAL A 148 15.05 14.89 -13.83
N LEU A 149 15.29 14.41 -12.60
CA LEU A 149 14.84 15.09 -11.39
C LEU A 149 15.55 16.45 -11.27
N THR A 150 14.83 17.53 -11.48
CA THR A 150 15.35 18.90 -11.35
C THR A 150 15.14 19.49 -9.97
N THR A 151 14.17 18.97 -9.22
CA THR A 151 13.81 19.40 -7.87
C THR A 151 13.52 18.18 -7.00
N LEU A 152 13.95 18.22 -5.74
CA LEU A 152 13.58 17.23 -4.75
C LEU A 152 12.54 17.84 -3.80
N PRO A 153 11.51 17.07 -3.40
CA PRO A 153 10.61 17.50 -2.33
C PRO A 153 11.41 17.68 -1.04
N ASP A 154 10.96 18.61 -0.20
CA ASP A 154 11.50 18.76 1.14
C ASP A 154 11.02 17.57 1.99
N LEU A 155 11.93 16.62 2.21
CA LEU A 155 11.68 15.39 2.97
C LEU A 155 12.50 15.42 4.26
N PRO A 156 12.01 14.81 5.35
CA PRO A 156 12.77 14.67 6.58
C PRO A 156 14.14 14.02 6.34
N ALA A 157 15.19 14.58 6.94
CA ALA A 157 16.54 13.99 6.87
C ALA A 157 16.66 12.67 7.65
N SER A 158 15.77 12.46 8.62
CA SER A 158 15.69 11.25 9.44
C SER A 158 14.50 10.40 9.02
N HIS A 159 14.65 9.08 9.12
CA HIS A 159 13.62 8.08 8.78
C HIS A 159 13.20 7.23 9.99
N THR A 160 13.48 7.68 11.23
CA THR A 160 12.99 6.97 12.42
C THR A 160 11.46 6.95 12.44
N ALA A 161 10.88 5.98 13.15
CA ALA A 161 9.43 5.89 13.27
C ALA A 161 8.80 7.16 13.86
N VAL A 162 9.44 7.75 14.87
CA VAL A 162 8.98 8.98 15.54
C VAL A 162 9.07 10.19 14.61
N ASP A 163 10.17 10.32 13.87
CA ASP A 163 10.33 11.46 12.94
C ASP A 163 9.37 11.34 11.76
N THR A 164 9.14 10.12 11.27
CA THR A 164 8.14 9.83 10.22
C THR A 164 6.73 10.15 10.69
N ALA A 165 6.35 9.70 11.90
CA ALA A 165 5.05 10.01 12.49
C ALA A 165 4.85 11.52 12.68
N ARG A 166 5.88 12.25 13.13
CA ARG A 166 5.85 13.71 13.24
C ARG A 166 5.65 14.38 11.88
N TYR A 167 6.36 13.94 10.85
CA TYR A 167 6.20 14.47 9.49
C TYR A 167 4.78 14.24 8.96
N ILE A 168 4.22 13.03 9.14
CA ILE A 168 2.83 12.73 8.76
C ILE A 168 1.86 13.70 9.45
N ALA A 169 2.03 13.94 10.76
CA ALA A 169 1.19 14.88 11.50
C ALA A 169 1.32 16.33 10.99
N GLN A 170 2.54 16.76 10.61
CA GLN A 170 2.76 18.09 10.01
C GLN A 170 2.09 18.23 8.65
N VAL A 171 2.13 17.19 7.81
CA VAL A 171 1.43 17.17 6.52
C VAL A 171 -0.09 17.22 6.73
N GLN A 172 -0.62 16.43 7.66
CA GLN A 172 -2.06 16.45 8.01
C GLN A 172 -2.52 17.80 8.56
N ALA A 173 -1.67 18.49 9.32
CA ALA A 173 -1.93 19.83 9.83
C ALA A 173 -1.71 20.95 8.79
N GLY A 174 -1.25 20.63 7.57
CA GLY A 174 -0.94 21.60 6.53
C GLY A 174 0.34 22.41 6.74
N ALA A 175 1.16 22.05 7.73
CA ALA A 175 2.45 22.68 8.01
C ALA A 175 3.54 22.26 7.02
N GLN A 176 3.37 21.12 6.36
CA GLN A 176 4.23 20.60 5.30
C GLN A 176 3.36 20.17 4.11
N PRO A 177 3.80 20.36 2.86
CA PRO A 177 3.04 19.93 1.70
C PRO A 177 3.05 18.40 1.57
N LEU A 178 1.92 17.82 1.17
CA LEU A 178 1.89 16.41 0.73
C LEU A 178 2.69 16.27 -0.57
N PRO A 179 3.61 15.31 -0.69
CA PRO A 179 4.34 15.11 -1.94
C PRO A 179 3.38 14.87 -3.14
N PRO A 180 3.56 15.58 -4.27
CA PRO A 180 2.59 15.55 -5.38
C PRO A 180 2.30 14.15 -5.92
N ALA A 181 3.32 13.28 -6.04
CA ALA A 181 3.16 11.91 -6.51
C ALA A 181 2.30 11.06 -5.56
N ILE A 182 2.41 11.27 -4.24
CA ILE A 182 1.58 10.60 -3.25
C ILE A 182 0.15 11.16 -3.31
N ALA A 183 -0.01 12.48 -3.50
CA ALA A 183 -1.32 13.10 -3.68
C ALA A 183 -2.08 12.54 -4.89
N ALA A 184 -1.40 12.41 -6.03
CA ALA A 184 -1.96 11.81 -7.24
C ALA A 184 -2.35 10.34 -7.04
N GLN A 185 -1.50 9.55 -6.35
CA GLN A 185 -1.82 8.17 -5.97
C GLN A 185 -3.11 8.09 -5.13
N VAL A 186 -3.21 8.92 -4.08
CA VAL A 186 -4.39 8.98 -3.20
C VAL A 186 -5.64 9.37 -3.99
N GLN A 187 -5.56 10.38 -4.85
CA GLN A 187 -6.69 10.82 -5.67
C GLN A 187 -7.21 9.71 -6.58
N ALA A 188 -6.31 9.00 -7.28
CA ALA A 188 -6.67 7.87 -8.12
C ALA A 188 -7.33 6.73 -7.31
N LEU A 189 -6.83 6.43 -6.11
CA LEU A 189 -7.41 5.40 -5.23
C LEU A 189 -8.80 5.79 -4.71
N VAL A 190 -9.02 7.05 -4.33
CA VAL A 190 -10.33 7.53 -3.87
C VAL A 190 -11.36 7.47 -5.01
N GLN A 191 -10.97 7.89 -6.22
CA GLN A 191 -11.84 7.80 -7.40
C GLN A 191 -12.14 6.34 -7.78
N ALA A 192 -11.14 5.46 -7.71
CA ALA A 192 -11.34 4.03 -7.92
C ALA A 192 -12.31 3.43 -6.90
N LEU A 193 -12.16 3.75 -5.62
CA LEU A 193 -13.07 3.27 -4.57
C LEU A 193 -14.51 3.76 -4.80
N ALA A 194 -14.69 5.02 -5.20
CA ALA A 194 -16.01 5.54 -5.56
C ALA A 194 -16.63 4.77 -6.74
N ARG A 195 -15.81 4.38 -7.73
CA ARG A 195 -16.27 3.58 -8.87
C ARG A 195 -16.63 2.15 -8.46
N VAL A 196 -15.82 1.51 -7.62
CA VAL A 196 -16.12 0.17 -7.07
C VAL A 196 -17.47 0.18 -6.34
N ARG A 197 -17.72 1.19 -5.50
CA ARG A 197 -19.00 1.36 -4.78
C ARG A 197 -20.20 1.55 -5.70
N ALA A 198 -20.01 2.18 -6.85
CA ALA A 198 -21.08 2.38 -7.83
C ALA A 198 -21.39 1.13 -8.68
N CYS A 199 -20.47 0.15 -8.69
CA CYS A 199 -20.61 -1.11 -9.42
C CYS A 199 -21.04 -2.29 -8.53
N ALA A 200 -21.07 -2.11 -7.20
CA ALA A 200 -21.53 -3.07 -6.21
C ALA A 200 -23.04 -2.92 -5.98
#